data_AF-A0A3D9I7N0-F1
#
_entry.id   AF-A0A3D9I7N0-F1
#
_cell.length_a   1.000
_cell.length_b   1.000
_cell.length_c   1.000
_cell.angle_alpha   90.00
_cell.angle_beta   90.00
_cell.angle_gamma   90.00
#
_symmetry.space_group_name_H-M   'P 1'
#
loop_
_entity.id
_entity.type
_entity.pdbx_description
1 polymer ?
#
loop_
_entity_poly.entity_id
_entity_poly.type
_entity_poly.pdbx_seq_one_letter_code
_entity_poly.pdbx_strand_id
1 'polypeptide(L)'
;MKVSQEDGFTYVTYHDDKRPLKLVPFFIDGIDREIIFSRILKFIECKSNAPAHLARMEPEKWWSLVERLSTLVCREFSPTANWGVTKPEIRGVVYFVMNEGVRAGAWPETYMMTQTTFVQYCEVGCDYGISG
;
A
#
# COMPACT_ATOMS: atom_id res chain seq x y z
N MET A 1 18.06 -7.13 -2.73
CA MET A 1 16.60 -7.14 -2.53
C MET A 1 16.06 -8.52 -2.89
N LYS A 2 15.18 -9.09 -2.06
CA LYS A 2 14.47 -10.35 -2.34
C LYS A 2 12.98 -10.12 -2.17
N VAL A 3 12.18 -10.64 -3.10
CA VAL A 3 10.71 -10.60 -3.06
C VAL A 3 10.21 -12.04 -3.10
N SER A 4 9.34 -12.40 -2.17
CA SER A 4 8.66 -13.70 -2.16
C SER A 4 7.15 -13.50 -2.05
N GLN A 5 6.40 -14.36 -2.74
CA GLN A 5 4.95 -14.40 -2.69
C GLN A 5 4.53 -15.67 -1.96
N GLU A 6 3.63 -15.52 -1.00
CA GLU A 6 2.94 -16.59 -0.28
C GLU A 6 1.44 -16.34 -0.41
N ASP A 7 0.58 -17.34 -0.19
CA ASP A 7 -0.87 -17.22 -0.40
C ASP A 7 -1.45 -15.94 0.24
N GLY A 8 -1.80 -14.96 -0.60
CA GLY A 8 -2.36 -13.66 -0.20
C GLY A 8 -1.35 -12.61 0.31
N PHE A 9 -0.05 -12.90 0.33
CA PHE A 9 0.98 -12.04 0.92
C PHE A 9 2.20 -11.84 0.02
N THR A 10 2.78 -10.65 0.06
CA THR A 10 4.10 -10.36 -0.52
C THR A 10 5.07 -9.96 0.57
N TYR A 11 6.21 -10.64 0.65
CA TYR A 11 7.32 -10.25 1.50
C TYR A 11 8.42 -9.57 0.69
N VAL A 12 8.97 -8.51 1.26
CA VAL A 12 10.09 -7.76 0.66
C VAL A 12 11.20 -7.59 1.67
N THR A 13 12.36 -8.19 1.36
CA THR A 13 13.62 -7.96 2.08
C THR A 13 14.45 -6.98 1.26
N TYR A 14 14.49 -5.73 1.70
CA TYR A 14 15.18 -4.65 0.99
C TYR A 14 16.56 -4.31 1.57
N HIS A 15 16.86 -4.77 2.79
CA HIS A 15 18.16 -4.68 3.46
C HIS A 15 18.34 -5.91 4.36
N ASP A 16 19.53 -6.50 4.39
CA ASP A 16 19.76 -7.81 5.03
C ASP A 16 19.57 -7.76 6.57
N ASP A 17 19.92 -6.64 7.21
CA ASP A 17 19.72 -6.43 8.65
C ASP A 17 18.29 -5.99 9.04
N LYS A 18 17.37 -5.89 8.07
CA LYS A 18 15.99 -5.44 8.32
C LYS A 18 15.03 -6.62 8.24
N ARG A 19 14.03 -6.61 9.14
CA ARG A 19 12.91 -7.54 9.06
C ARG A 19 12.19 -7.37 7.71
N PRO A 20 11.82 -8.45 7.01
CA PRO A 20 11.07 -8.35 5.76
C PRO A 20 9.76 -7.57 5.95
N LEU A 21 9.44 -6.70 4.98
CA LEU A 21 8.16 -6.03 4.92
C LEU A 21 7.10 -6.99 4.38
N LYS A 22 6.03 -7.18 5.13
CA LYS A 22 4.82 -7.85 4.66
C LYS A 22 3.88 -6.83 4.04
N LEU A 23 3.44 -7.08 2.81
CA LEU A 23 2.40 -6.38 2.08
C LEU A 23 1.23 -7.34 1.85
N VAL A 24 0.01 -6.80 1.95
CA VAL A 24 -1.25 -7.52 1.73
C VAL A 24 -2.14 -6.65 0.84
N PRO A 25 -2.93 -7.24 -0.07
CA PRO A 25 -3.93 -6.49 -0.79
C PRO A 25 -4.90 -5.79 0.17
N PHE A 26 -5.24 -4.55 -0.14
CA PHE A 26 -6.27 -3.78 0.51
C PHE A 26 -7.55 -3.87 -0.33
N PHE A 27 -8.60 -4.39 0.29
CA PHE A 27 -9.89 -4.54 -0.36
C PHE A 27 -10.83 -3.41 0.06
N ILE A 28 -11.44 -2.78 -0.94
CA ILE A 28 -12.54 -1.82 -0.77
C ILE A 28 -13.84 -2.63 -0.87
N ASP A 29 -14.40 -2.95 0.28
CA ASP A 29 -15.63 -3.74 0.45
C ASP A 29 -16.80 -2.91 1.03
N GLY A 30 -16.59 -1.61 1.23
CA GLY A 30 -17.59 -0.70 1.76
C GLY A 30 -17.08 0.74 1.93
N ILE A 31 -18.00 1.61 2.36
CA ILE A 31 -17.78 3.06 2.49
C ILE A 31 -16.60 3.36 3.43
N ASP A 32 -16.48 2.63 4.53
CA ASP A 32 -15.41 2.82 5.50
C ASP A 32 -14.02 2.60 4.90
N ARG A 33 -13.86 1.53 4.10
CA ARG A 33 -12.63 1.25 3.37
C ARG A 33 -12.35 2.29 2.30
N GLU A 34 -13.38 2.79 1.62
CA GLU A 34 -13.24 3.87 0.63
C GLU A 34 -12.76 5.18 1.27
N ILE A 35 -13.34 5.54 2.43
CA ILE A 35 -12.97 6.75 3.18
C ILE A 35 -11.49 6.69 3.60
N ILE A 36 -11.05 5.59 4.20
CA ILE A 36 -9.66 5.47 4.65
C ILE A 36 -8.69 5.40 3.47
N PHE A 37 -9.06 4.74 2.37
CA PHE A 37 -8.26 4.75 1.14
C PHE A 37 -8.07 6.18 0.61
N SER A 38 -9.15 6.97 0.51
CA SER A 38 -9.08 8.37 0.08
C SER A 38 -8.18 9.23 0.99
N ARG A 39 -8.24 9.00 2.30
CA ARG A 39 -7.36 9.68 3.28
C ARG A 39 -5.90 9.31 3.10
N ILE A 40 -5.60 8.02 2.90
CA ILE A 40 -4.23 7.53 2.68
C ILE A 40 -3.67 8.10 1.38
N LEU A 41 -4.45 8.08 0.30
CA LEU A 41 -4.08 8.62 -1.00
C LEU A 41 -3.66 10.09 -0.89
N LYS A 42 -4.52 10.95 -0.33
CA LYS A 42 -4.19 12.37 -0.08
C LYS A 42 -2.95 12.53 0.80
N PHE A 43 -2.81 11.70 1.83
CA PHE A 43 -1.64 11.74 2.70
C PHE A 43 -0.35 11.45 1.93
N ILE A 44 -0.34 10.42 1.06
CA ILE A 44 0.83 10.04 0.27
C ILE A 44 1.18 11.15 -0.72
N GLU A 45 0.19 11.70 -1.43
CA GLU A 45 0.40 12.80 -2.38
C GLU A 45 1.03 14.04 -1.71
N CYS A 46 0.62 14.35 -0.47
CA CYS A 46 1.17 15.46 0.29
C CYS A 46 2.53 15.19 0.96
N LYS A 47 2.82 13.94 1.34
CA LYS A 47 3.99 13.60 2.19
C LYS A 47 5.10 12.86 1.46
N SER A 48 4.83 12.31 0.29
CA SER A 48 5.82 11.63 -0.54
C SER A 48 6.61 12.62 -1.40
N ASN A 49 7.69 12.14 -2.01
CA ASN A 49 8.39 12.90 -3.05
C ASN A 49 7.55 12.91 -4.33
N ALA A 50 7.75 13.91 -5.18
CA ALA A 50 7.12 13.95 -6.50
C ALA A 50 7.43 12.66 -7.29
N PRO A 51 6.50 12.14 -8.12
CA PRO A 51 6.70 10.88 -8.84
C PRO A 51 7.97 10.83 -9.70
N ALA A 52 8.36 11.94 -10.32
CA ALA A 52 9.62 12.04 -11.06
C ALA A 52 10.89 11.84 -10.21
N HIS A 53 10.83 12.11 -8.89
CA HIS A 53 11.90 11.77 -7.96
C HIS A 53 11.82 10.31 -7.52
N LEU A 54 10.61 9.80 -7.27
CA LEU A 54 10.39 8.40 -6.92
C LEU A 54 10.89 7.45 -8.01
N ALA A 55 10.68 7.78 -9.29
CA ALA A 55 11.12 7.00 -10.44
C ALA A 55 12.65 6.81 -10.53
N ARG A 56 13.42 7.68 -9.88
CA ARG A 56 14.89 7.65 -9.85
C ARG A 56 15.44 7.17 -8.50
N MET A 57 14.56 6.69 -7.62
CA MET A 57 14.94 6.30 -6.27
C MET A 57 15.52 4.89 -6.27
N GLU A 58 16.65 4.73 -5.58
CA GLU A 58 17.23 3.40 -5.36
C GLU A 58 16.25 2.47 -4.64
N PRO A 59 16.22 1.16 -4.97
CA PRO A 59 15.25 0.21 -4.41
C PRO A 59 15.21 0.20 -2.88
N GLU A 60 16.37 0.29 -2.21
CA GLU A 60 16.42 0.30 -0.75
C GLU A 60 15.74 1.55 -0.14
N LYS A 61 15.99 2.72 -0.75
CA LYS A 61 15.36 3.99 -0.35
C LYS A 61 13.86 3.98 -0.62
N TRP A 62 13.45 3.36 -1.72
CA TRP A 62 12.04 3.17 -2.07
C TRP A 62 11.30 2.40 -0.98
N TRP A 63 11.81 1.23 -0.60
CA TRP A 63 11.16 0.39 0.42
C TRP A 63 11.23 1.00 1.83
N SER A 64 12.33 1.70 2.14
CA SER A 64 12.43 2.50 3.36
C SER A 64 11.35 3.61 3.41
N LEU A 65 11.07 4.26 2.27
CA LEU A 65 10.00 5.26 2.16
C LEU A 65 8.62 4.63 2.32
N VAL A 66 8.36 3.47 1.69
CA VAL A 66 7.11 2.72 1.85
C VAL A 66 6.87 2.40 3.33
N GLU A 67 7.86 1.87 4.04
CA GLU A 67 7.75 1.58 5.47
C GLU A 67 7.52 2.84 6.32
N ARG A 68 8.26 3.91 6.03
CA ARG A 68 8.13 5.19 6.73
C ARG A 68 6.74 5.78 6.57
N LEU A 69 6.24 5.91 5.33
CA LEU A 69 4.92 6.45 5.04
C LEU A 69 3.83 5.59 5.70
N SER A 70 3.93 4.27 5.60
CA SER A 70 2.99 3.36 6.26
C SER A 70 2.95 3.56 7.78
N THR A 71 4.11 3.78 8.39
CA THR A 71 4.21 4.05 9.83
C THR A 71 3.58 5.41 10.20
N LEU A 72 3.78 6.43 9.36
CA LEU A 72 3.17 7.75 9.58
C LEU A 72 1.65 7.70 9.42
N VAL A 73 1.14 7.01 8.40
CA VAL A 73 -0.29 6.74 8.21
C VAL A 73 -0.89 6.05 9.44
N CYS A 74 -0.22 5.01 9.96
CA CYS A 74 -0.69 4.33 11.16
C CYS A 74 -0.75 5.25 12.39
N ARG A 75 0.21 6.17 12.53
CA ARG A 75 0.25 7.14 13.65
C ARG A 75 -0.82 8.22 13.51
N GLU A 76 -1.02 8.73 12.30
CA GLU A 76 -1.95 9.82 12.02
C GLU A 76 -3.41 9.36 12.17
N PHE A 77 -3.74 8.20 11.61
CA PHE A 77 -5.14 7.79 11.46
C PHE A 77 -5.56 6.63 12.37
N SER A 78 -4.62 5.96 13.06
CA SER A 78 -4.90 4.76 13.86
C SER A 78 -5.79 3.73 13.14
N PRO A 79 -5.44 3.32 11.91
CA PRO A 79 -6.41 2.74 10.98
C PRO A 79 -6.90 1.35 11.39
N THR A 80 -6.13 0.62 12.20
CA THR A 80 -6.54 -0.67 12.77
C THR A 80 -7.68 -0.49 13.79
N ALA A 81 -7.59 0.53 14.65
CA ALA A 81 -8.62 0.77 15.66
C ALA A 81 -9.91 1.34 15.05
N ASN A 82 -9.76 2.19 14.03
CA ASN A 82 -10.88 2.94 13.45
C ASN A 82 -11.58 2.20 12.30
N TRP A 83 -10.87 1.37 11.54
CA TRP A 83 -11.39 0.72 10.32
C TRP A 83 -10.95 -0.75 10.18
N GLY A 84 -10.30 -1.34 11.19
CA GLY A 84 -9.78 -2.71 11.10
C GLY A 84 -8.63 -2.91 10.09
N VAL A 85 -8.10 -1.83 9.49
CA VAL A 85 -7.06 -1.91 8.47
C VAL A 85 -5.70 -2.13 9.11
N THR A 86 -5.03 -3.18 8.70
CA THR A 86 -3.73 -3.59 9.23
C THR A 86 -2.57 -2.83 8.58
N LYS A 87 -1.44 -2.68 9.28
CA LYS A 87 -0.23 -2.05 8.73
C LYS A 87 0.27 -2.72 7.42
N PRO A 88 0.22 -4.05 7.26
CA PRO A 88 0.55 -4.70 5.99
C PRO A 88 -0.36 -4.29 4.81
N GLU A 89 -1.67 -4.09 5.03
CA GLU A 89 -2.57 -3.55 4.00
C GLU A 89 -2.20 -2.10 3.67
N ILE A 90 -1.90 -1.27 4.69
CA ILE A 90 -1.43 0.11 4.48
C ILE A 90 -0.16 0.13 3.62
N ARG A 91 0.79 -0.78 3.85
CA ARG A 91 1.99 -0.90 3.00
C ARG A 91 1.64 -1.23 1.55
N GLY A 92 0.65 -2.09 1.34
CA GLY A 92 0.10 -2.40 0.02
C GLY A 92 -0.45 -1.16 -0.68
N VAL A 93 -1.30 -0.38 0.03
CA VAL A 93 -1.85 0.88 -0.49
C VAL A 93 -0.74 1.88 -0.83
N VAL A 94 0.22 2.07 0.07
CA VAL A 94 1.35 3.01 -0.14
C VAL A 94 2.16 2.63 -1.37
N TYR A 95 2.52 1.34 -1.48
CA TYR A 95 3.26 0.83 -2.62
C TYR A 95 2.48 1.02 -3.93
N PHE A 96 1.19 0.68 -3.94
CA PHE A 96 0.31 0.87 -5.10
C PHE A 96 0.27 2.33 -5.56
N VAL A 97 -0.05 3.26 -4.65
CA VAL A 97 -0.16 4.70 -4.99
C VAL A 97 1.15 5.25 -5.53
N MET A 98 2.28 4.91 -4.90
CA MET A 98 3.60 5.35 -5.36
C MET A 98 3.93 4.79 -6.75
N ASN A 99 3.65 3.50 -6.99
CA ASN A 99 3.91 2.85 -8.27
C ASN A 99 3.04 3.44 -9.39
N GLU A 100 1.77 3.70 -9.10
CA GLU A 100 0.84 4.35 -10.04
C GLU A 100 1.28 5.77 -10.38
N GLY A 101 1.71 6.55 -9.39
CA GLY A 101 2.27 7.88 -9.61
C GLY A 101 3.51 7.85 -10.51
N VAL A 102 4.43 6.91 -10.26
CA VAL A 102 5.63 6.74 -11.10
C VAL A 102 5.25 6.35 -12.52
N ARG A 103 4.32 5.40 -12.68
CA ARG A 103 3.85 4.93 -14.00
C ARG A 103 3.21 6.05 -14.82
N ALA A 104 2.43 6.91 -14.19
CA ALA A 104 1.79 8.05 -14.83
C ALA A 104 2.72 9.27 -15.01
N GLY A 105 3.86 9.30 -14.31
CA GLY A 105 4.78 10.45 -14.28
C GLY A 105 4.29 11.63 -13.42
N ALA A 106 3.08 11.54 -12.86
CA ALA A 106 2.42 12.50 -11.98
C ALA A 106 1.44 11.76 -11.08
N TRP A 107 0.91 12.41 -10.03
CA TRP A 107 -0.15 11.82 -9.23
C TRP A 107 -1.44 11.72 -10.07
N PRO A 108 -1.97 10.51 -10.32
CA PRO A 108 -3.14 10.34 -11.17
C PRO A 108 -4.40 10.91 -10.54
N GLU A 109 -5.30 11.46 -11.35
CA GLU A 109 -6.66 11.82 -10.91
C GLU A 109 -7.49 10.56 -10.62
N THR A 110 -7.19 9.45 -11.31
CA THR A 110 -7.85 8.16 -11.15
C THR A 110 -6.82 7.04 -11.07
N TYR A 111 -7.03 6.10 -10.14
CA TYR A 111 -6.15 4.96 -9.92
C TYR A 111 -6.80 3.70 -10.50
N MET A 112 -6.07 3.01 -11.37
CA MET A 112 -6.57 1.77 -11.99
C MET A 112 -6.38 0.60 -11.03
N MET A 113 -7.48 0.13 -10.45
CA MET A 113 -7.51 -1.03 -9.56
C MET A 113 -7.93 -2.27 -10.34
N THR A 114 -7.18 -3.35 -10.21
CA THR A 114 -7.44 -4.65 -10.84
C THR A 114 -7.33 -5.77 -9.80
N GLN A 115 -7.67 -7.01 -10.18
CA GLN A 115 -7.49 -8.18 -9.30
C GLN A 115 -6.02 -8.50 -8.98
N THR A 116 -5.08 -7.86 -9.65
CA THR A 116 -3.63 -8.08 -9.47
C THR A 116 -2.92 -6.90 -8.79
N THR A 117 -3.60 -5.79 -8.54
CA THR A 117 -3.04 -4.65 -7.81
C THR A 117 -3.18 -4.83 -6.30
N PHE A 118 -2.38 -4.10 -5.52
CA PHE A 118 -2.49 -4.12 -4.05
C PHE A 118 -3.71 -3.37 -3.51
N VAL A 119 -4.46 -2.66 -4.35
CA VAL A 119 -5.75 -2.07 -4.00
C VAL A 119 -6.78 -2.63 -4.98
N GLN A 120 -7.87 -3.20 -4.45
CA GLN A 120 -8.87 -3.91 -5.24
C GLN A 120 -10.27 -3.58 -4.71
N TYR A 121 -11.27 -3.57 -5.60
CA TYR A 121 -12.67 -3.60 -5.18
C TYR A 121 -13.08 -5.04 -4.91
N CYS A 122 -13.76 -5.27 -3.79
CA CYS A 122 -14.43 -6.52 -3.51
C CYS A 122 -15.87 -6.39 -4.00
N GLU A 123 -16.29 -7.21 -4.97
CA GLU A 123 -17.72 -7.37 -5.23
C GLU A 123 -18.35 -8.13 -4.05
N VAL A 124 -19.60 -7.82 -3.72
CA VAL A 124 -20.32 -8.48 -2.62
C VAL A 124 -20.33 -9.99 -2.87
N GLY A 125 -19.63 -10.77 -2.03
CA GLY A 125 -19.55 -12.23 -2.13
C GLY A 125 -18.15 -12.83 -2.34
N CYS A 126 -17.06 -12.04 -2.30
CA CYS A 126 -15.73 -12.63 -2.27
C CYS A 126 -15.44 -13.23 -0.87
N ASP A 127 -15.63 -14.54 -0.73
CA ASP A 127 -15.11 -15.31 0.40
C ASP A 127 -13.57 -15.24 0.37
N TYR A 128 -12.99 -14.44 1.25
CA TYR A 128 -11.58 -14.59 1.57
C TYR A 128 -11.46 -15.82 2.44
N GLY A 129 -10.95 -16.90 1.86
CA GLY A 129 -10.50 -18.10 2.57
C GLY A 129 -9.35 -17.79 3.54
N ILE A 130 -9.61 -16.96 4.55
CA ILE A 130 -8.86 -16.93 5.79
C ILE A 130 -9.39 -18.09 6.61
N SER A 131 -8.99 -19.30 6.20
CA SER A 131 -9.08 -20.48 7.04
C SER A 131 -8.20 -20.21 8.26
N GLY A 132 -8.83 -19.99 9.40
CA GLY A 132 -8.17 -19.95 10.70
C GLY A 132 -7.64 -21.32 11.12
#